data_AF-A0A7C3GH03-F1
#
_entry.id   AF-A0A7C3GH03-F1
#
_cell.length_a   1.000
_cell.length_b   1.000
_cell.length_c   1.000
_cell.angle_alpha   90.00
_cell.angle_beta   90.00
_cell.angle_gamma   90.00
#
_symmetry.space_group_name_H-M   'P 1'
#
loop_
_entity.id
_entity.type
_entity.pdbx_description
1 polymer ?
#
loop_
_entity_poly.entity_id
_entity_poly.type
_entity_poly.pdbx_seq_one_letter_code
_entity_poly.pdbx_strand_id
1 'polypeptide(L)'
;MKKMFDFKHLKGDLFGGITAGIVALPLALAFGVSSGLGPSAGLYGAIFVSFFAALFGGTNTQISGPTAPMTAVSMVVIAGIVANFDGDVTKALPAILTVFLLAGLMQVVLGFIGLGKYIKYIPYPVVSGFMTAIGVIILVTQILPSIGYYPKEDVEFVNQFKPHAEEIILDNILHDEMGEGILVLENFKETIKRAQHITEADILKESQTLASTAASGVLGAIHVLPRAIRNINWLELLLALGTIFIIYGFKRITKAIPSTLVALLVMSGIAVGFK
;
A
#
# COMPACT_ATOMS: atom_id res chain seq x y z
N MET A 1 31.63 13.65 18.28
CA MET A 1 30.79 12.45 18.12
C MET A 1 29.71 12.47 19.19
N LYS A 2 28.43 12.68 18.82
CA LYS A 2 27.31 12.36 19.73
C LYS A 2 27.49 10.88 20.12
N LYS A 3 27.39 10.53 21.41
CA LYS A 3 27.38 9.11 21.81
C LYS A 3 26.25 8.43 21.03
N MET A 4 26.61 7.50 20.15
CA MET A 4 25.67 6.85 19.22
C MET A 4 24.63 6.01 19.98
N PHE A 5 24.97 5.57 21.20
CA PHE A 5 24.09 4.84 22.10
C PHE A 5 24.06 5.53 23.48
N ASP A 6 22.87 5.90 23.93
CA ASP A 6 22.60 6.34 25.30
C ASP A 6 21.72 5.31 26.01
N PHE A 7 22.35 4.44 26.80
CA PHE A 7 21.65 3.37 27.51
C PHE A 7 20.77 3.87 28.66
N LYS A 8 20.76 5.16 28.98
CA LYS A 8 19.86 5.73 30.01
C LYS A 8 18.38 5.50 29.69
N HIS A 9 18.03 5.44 28.40
CA HIS A 9 16.65 5.30 27.94
C HIS A 9 16.34 3.90 27.39
N LEU A 10 17.22 2.91 27.59
CA LEU A 10 17.11 1.57 26.98
C LEU A 10 15.72 0.92 27.14
N LYS A 11 15.13 1.05 28.33
CA LYS A 11 13.77 0.54 28.59
C LYS A 11 12.72 1.25 27.71
N GLY A 12 12.79 2.58 27.65
CA GLY A 12 11.89 3.40 26.82
C GLY A 12 12.08 3.13 25.33
N ASP A 13 13.32 3.05 24.88
CA ASP A 13 13.66 2.78 23.48
C ASP A 13 13.20 1.39 23.05
N LEU A 14 13.35 0.37 23.91
CA LEU A 14 12.90 -0.99 23.65
C LEU A 14 11.37 -1.08 23.53
N PHE A 15 10.63 -0.59 24.53
CA PHE A 15 9.16 -0.63 24.49
C PHE A 15 8.58 0.26 23.39
N GLY A 16 9.21 1.42 23.15
CA GLY A 16 8.85 2.33 22.05
C GLY A 16 9.08 1.67 20.69
N GLY A 17 10.22 1.02 20.48
CA GLY A 17 10.55 0.29 19.26
C GLY A 17 9.60 -0.89 19.00
N ILE A 18 9.30 -1.71 20.02
CA ILE A 18 8.34 -2.81 19.90
C ILE A 18 6.95 -2.29 19.54
N THR A 19 6.49 -1.24 20.22
CA THR A 19 5.17 -0.64 19.95
C THR A 19 5.10 -0.06 18.55
N ALA A 20 6.13 0.69 18.12
CA ALA A 20 6.25 1.23 16.78
C ALA A 20 6.26 0.12 15.72
N GLY A 21 7.02 -0.95 15.93
CA GLY A 21 7.11 -2.08 15.03
C GLY A 21 5.77 -2.80 14.84
N ILE A 22 5.05 -3.08 15.93
CA ILE A 22 3.72 -3.72 15.88
C ILE A 22 2.73 -2.85 15.10
N VAL A 23 2.75 -1.52 15.29
CA VAL A 23 1.87 -0.59 14.58
C VAL A 23 2.28 -0.40 13.11
N ALA A 24 3.57 -0.44 12.80
CA ALA A 24 4.09 -0.25 11.45
C ALA A 24 3.91 -1.48 10.54
N LEU A 25 3.85 -2.69 11.11
CA LEU A 25 3.81 -3.95 10.36
C LEU A 25 2.61 -4.05 9.39
N PRO A 26 1.35 -3.76 9.79
CA PRO A 26 0.22 -3.79 8.86
C PRO A 26 0.38 -2.81 7.70
N LEU A 27 0.87 -1.60 7.99
CA LEU A 27 1.11 -0.58 6.97
C LEU A 27 2.20 -1.02 5.98
N ALA A 28 3.27 -1.63 6.47
CA ALA A 28 4.35 -2.13 5.63
C ALA A 28 3.88 -3.22 4.66
N LEU A 29 3.08 -4.17 5.15
CA LEU A 29 2.51 -5.24 4.32
C LEU A 29 1.55 -4.67 3.27
N ALA A 30 0.65 -3.77 3.67
CA ALA A 30 -0.31 -3.13 2.77
C ALA A 30 0.40 -2.33 1.67
N PHE A 31 1.39 -1.52 2.04
CA PHE A 31 2.17 -0.74 1.07
C PHE A 31 3.06 -1.61 0.17
N GLY A 32 3.53 -2.76 0.65
CA GLY A 32 4.20 -3.75 -0.19
C GLY A 32 3.27 -4.27 -1.29
N VAL A 33 2.05 -4.65 -0.94
CA VAL A 33 1.03 -5.08 -1.92
C VAL A 33 0.69 -3.95 -2.89
N SER A 34 0.43 -2.73 -2.39
CA SER A 34 0.11 -1.58 -3.23
C SER A 34 1.24 -1.16 -4.18
N SER A 35 2.49 -1.53 -3.89
CA SER A 35 3.63 -1.27 -4.78
C SER A 35 3.71 -2.22 -5.98
N GLY A 36 2.91 -3.30 -6.00
CA GLY A 36 2.96 -4.35 -7.03
C GLY A 36 3.97 -5.46 -6.77
N LEU A 37 4.85 -5.34 -5.76
CA LEU A 37 5.87 -6.35 -5.41
C LEU A 37 5.46 -7.32 -4.30
N GLY A 38 4.29 -7.10 -3.70
CA GLY A 38 3.70 -8.00 -2.70
C GLY A 38 4.09 -7.69 -1.24
N PRO A 39 3.47 -8.39 -0.28
CA PRO A 39 3.61 -8.08 1.15
C PRO A 39 5.04 -8.30 1.67
N SER A 40 5.73 -9.31 1.16
CA SER A 40 7.11 -9.65 1.55
C SER A 40 8.08 -8.51 1.24
N ALA A 41 7.95 -7.87 0.06
CA ALA A 41 8.76 -6.73 -0.33
C ALA A 41 8.56 -5.54 0.63
N GLY A 42 7.31 -5.27 1.03
CA GLY A 42 6.98 -4.25 2.02
C GLY A 42 7.58 -4.52 3.40
N LEU A 43 7.53 -5.79 3.86
CA LEU A 43 8.13 -6.21 5.12
C LEU A 43 9.66 -6.05 5.12
N TYR A 44 10.33 -6.58 4.10
CA TYR A 44 11.79 -6.44 3.96
C TYR A 44 12.19 -4.96 3.87
N GLY A 45 11.47 -4.18 3.05
CA GLY A 45 11.67 -2.74 2.94
C GLY A 45 11.59 -2.03 4.29
N ALA A 46 10.56 -2.31 5.09
CA ALA A 46 10.42 -1.72 6.42
C ALA A 46 11.58 -2.10 7.36
N ILE A 47 12.01 -3.36 7.36
CA ILE A 47 13.13 -3.84 8.19
C ILE A 47 14.44 -3.12 7.82
N PHE A 48 14.82 -3.17 6.54
CA PHE A 48 16.09 -2.60 6.10
C PHE A 48 16.12 -1.07 6.19
N VAL A 49 15.04 -0.39 5.81
CA VAL A 49 14.94 1.08 5.92
C VAL A 49 15.04 1.51 7.37
N SER A 50 14.31 0.86 8.29
CA SER A 50 14.37 1.19 9.72
C SER A 50 15.77 0.98 10.30
N PHE A 51 16.40 -0.14 9.96
CA PHE A 51 17.74 -0.49 10.44
C PHE A 51 18.80 0.52 9.97
N PHE A 52 18.85 0.79 8.66
CA PHE A 52 19.85 1.71 8.12
C PHE A 52 19.57 3.16 8.50
N ALA A 53 18.30 3.59 8.58
CA ALA A 53 17.97 4.93 9.07
C ALA A 53 18.40 5.13 10.53
N ALA A 54 18.19 4.12 11.40
CA ALA A 54 18.66 4.17 12.78
C ALA A 54 20.20 4.23 12.87
N LEU A 55 20.91 3.53 11.98
CA LEU A 55 22.37 3.48 11.94
C LEU A 55 23.00 4.79 11.43
N PHE A 56 22.50 5.34 10.32
CA PHE A 56 23.02 6.56 9.71
C PHE A 56 22.47 7.85 10.32
N GLY A 57 21.45 7.73 11.17
CA GLY A 57 20.95 8.80 12.03
C GLY A 57 19.70 9.51 11.49
N GLY A 58 19.25 10.50 12.26
CA GLY A 58 18.01 11.23 12.05
C GLY A 58 17.64 11.99 13.32
N THR A 59 16.35 12.24 13.56
CA THR A 59 15.88 12.73 14.86
C THR A 59 15.52 11.55 15.78
N ASN A 60 15.79 11.67 17.08
CA ASN A 60 15.61 10.57 18.06
C ASN A 60 14.20 9.94 18.09
N THR A 61 13.16 10.65 17.63
CA THR A 61 11.77 10.20 17.63
C THR A 61 11.27 9.74 16.26
N GLN A 62 12.15 9.70 15.25
CA GLN A 62 11.75 9.37 13.88
C GLN A 62 11.64 7.87 13.68
N ILE A 63 10.47 7.42 13.24
CA ILE A 63 10.25 6.05 12.77
C ILE A 63 10.34 6.08 11.25
N SER A 64 11.24 5.28 10.69
CA SER A 64 11.44 5.19 9.24
C SER A 64 10.73 3.94 8.71
N GLY A 65 10.13 4.02 7.53
CA GLY A 65 9.37 2.91 6.95
C GLY A 65 8.71 3.30 5.62
N PRO A 66 7.98 2.37 4.99
CA PRO A 66 7.23 2.66 3.77
C PRO A 66 6.14 3.69 4.04
N THR A 67 5.87 4.55 3.06
CA THR A 67 4.88 5.63 3.15
C THR A 67 3.99 5.66 1.91
N ALA A 68 2.73 6.05 2.08
CA ALA A 68 1.77 6.08 1.00
C ALA A 68 2.24 6.86 -0.25
N PRO A 69 2.83 8.08 -0.15
CA PRO A 69 3.29 8.80 -1.33
C PRO A 69 4.41 8.07 -2.08
N MET A 70 5.39 7.52 -1.35
CA MET A 70 6.48 6.80 -1.99
C MET A 70 6.00 5.49 -2.62
N THR A 71 5.05 4.81 -1.99
CA THR A 71 4.41 3.62 -2.56
C THR A 71 3.65 3.94 -3.84
N ALA A 72 2.92 5.05 -3.89
CA ALA A 72 2.22 5.48 -5.10
C ALA A 72 3.20 5.80 -6.26
N VAL A 73 4.28 6.53 -5.97
CA VAL A 73 5.33 6.79 -6.98
C VAL A 73 5.99 5.48 -7.42
N SER A 74 6.33 4.61 -6.47
CA SER A 74 6.95 3.31 -6.76
C SER A 74 6.06 2.44 -7.63
N MET A 75 4.76 2.40 -7.36
CA MET A 75 3.78 1.65 -8.16
C MET A 75 3.79 2.10 -9.62
N VAL A 76 3.74 3.41 -9.88
CA VAL A 76 3.75 3.96 -11.26
C VAL A 76 5.06 3.64 -11.96
N VAL A 77 6.19 3.79 -11.26
CA VAL A 77 7.52 3.48 -11.82
C VAL A 77 7.66 1.98 -12.10
N ILE A 78 7.26 1.13 -11.16
CA ILE A 78 7.33 -0.33 -11.30
C ILE A 78 6.42 -0.79 -12.44
N ALA A 79 5.17 -0.30 -12.50
CA ALA A 79 4.24 -0.63 -13.58
C ALA A 79 4.81 -0.23 -14.96
N GLY A 80 5.40 0.97 -15.07
CA GLY A 80 6.05 1.41 -16.29
C GLY A 80 7.26 0.55 -16.67
N ILE A 81 8.07 0.12 -15.70
CA ILE A 81 9.19 -0.79 -15.98
C ILE A 81 8.66 -2.15 -16.41
N VAL A 82 7.73 -2.75 -15.67
CA VAL A 82 7.14 -4.07 -15.98
C VAL A 82 6.50 -4.10 -17.37
N ALA A 83 5.82 -3.02 -17.78
CA ALA A 83 5.27 -2.89 -19.13
C ALA A 83 6.34 -2.95 -20.24
N ASN A 84 7.57 -2.50 -19.97
CA ASN A 84 8.70 -2.59 -20.91
C ASN A 84 9.39 -3.96 -20.94
N PHE A 85 8.99 -4.89 -20.06
CA PHE A 85 9.55 -6.24 -19.95
C PHE A 85 8.44 -7.31 -20.09
N ASP A 86 7.53 -7.12 -21.05
CA ASP A 86 6.44 -8.05 -21.39
C ASP A 86 5.49 -8.35 -20.22
N GLY A 87 5.30 -7.41 -19.29
CA GLY A 87 4.44 -7.63 -18.12
C GLY A 87 5.04 -8.58 -17.07
N ASP A 88 6.24 -9.11 -17.29
CA ASP A 88 6.87 -10.09 -16.41
C ASP A 88 7.73 -9.41 -15.35
N VAL A 89 7.24 -9.44 -14.11
CA VAL A 89 7.93 -8.89 -12.93
C VAL A 89 9.29 -9.54 -12.73
N THR A 90 9.48 -10.82 -13.07
CA THR A 90 10.75 -11.52 -12.89
C THR A 90 11.83 -11.01 -13.84
N LYS A 91 11.46 -10.74 -15.10
CA LYS A 91 12.34 -10.09 -16.10
C LYS A 91 12.60 -8.62 -15.75
N ALA A 92 11.60 -7.93 -15.22
CA ALA A 92 11.69 -6.51 -14.84
C ALA A 92 12.50 -6.28 -13.55
N LEU A 93 12.62 -7.29 -12.69
CA LEU A 93 13.20 -7.15 -11.35
C LEU A 93 14.62 -6.54 -11.33
N PRO A 94 15.57 -6.95 -12.19
CA PRO A 94 16.89 -6.33 -12.24
C PRO A 94 16.82 -4.84 -12.59
N ALA A 95 15.95 -4.45 -13.51
CA ALA A 95 15.75 -3.06 -13.90
C ALA A 95 15.14 -2.24 -12.75
N ILE A 96 14.10 -2.77 -12.09
CA ILE A 96 13.49 -2.17 -10.89
C ILE A 96 14.56 -1.94 -9.82
N LEU A 97 15.31 -2.98 -9.45
CA LEU A 97 16.37 -2.88 -8.44
C LEU A 97 17.44 -1.86 -8.83
N THR A 98 17.83 -1.81 -10.10
CA THR A 98 18.82 -0.85 -10.60
C THR A 98 18.32 0.59 -10.47
N VAL A 99 17.08 0.87 -10.86
CA VAL A 99 16.47 2.21 -10.75
C VAL A 99 16.43 2.68 -9.29
N PHE A 100 15.97 1.82 -8.37
CA PHE A 100 15.91 2.17 -6.95
C PHE A 100 17.29 2.29 -6.30
N LEU A 101 18.26 1.46 -6.71
CA LEU A 101 19.65 1.56 -6.27
C LEU A 101 20.28 2.89 -6.72
N LEU A 102 20.08 3.27 -7.99
CA LEU A 102 20.54 4.54 -8.53
C LEU A 102 19.87 5.72 -7.82
N ALA A 103 18.56 5.66 -7.57
CA ALA A 103 17.85 6.67 -6.81
C ALA A 103 18.44 6.84 -5.39
N GLY A 104 18.74 5.74 -4.70
CA GLY A 104 19.41 5.77 -3.40
C GLY A 104 20.82 6.36 -3.47
N LEU A 105 21.60 5.99 -4.49
CA LEU A 105 22.95 6.53 -4.70
C LEU A 105 22.90 8.03 -5.00
N MET A 106 21.94 8.48 -5.80
CA MET A 106 21.69 9.90 -6.02
C MET A 106 21.33 10.60 -4.71
N GLN A 107 20.46 10.04 -3.87
CA GLN A 107 20.13 10.61 -2.56
C GLN A 107 21.37 10.76 -1.66
N VAL A 108 22.29 9.78 -1.68
CA VAL A 108 23.58 9.87 -0.96
C VAL A 108 24.43 11.02 -1.49
N VAL A 109 24.54 11.16 -2.81
CA VAL A 109 25.28 12.28 -3.45
C VAL A 109 24.67 13.63 -3.09
N LEU A 110 23.34 13.77 -3.18
CA LEU A 110 22.63 15.01 -2.79
C LEU A 110 22.82 15.32 -1.30
N GLY A 111 22.90 14.28 -0.46
CA GLY A 111 23.23 14.37 0.96
C GLY A 111 24.63 14.94 1.21
N PHE A 112 25.65 14.46 0.49
CA PHE A 112 27.03 14.97 0.58
C PHE A 112 27.15 16.42 0.08
N ILE A 113 26.42 16.79 -0.98
CA ILE A 113 26.35 18.17 -1.48
C ILE A 113 25.66 19.09 -0.45
N GLY A 114 24.90 18.52 0.49
CA GLY A 114 24.22 19.28 1.54
C GLY A 114 22.93 19.94 1.07
N LEU A 115 22.31 19.44 -0.01
CA LEU A 115 21.04 19.96 -0.53
C LEU A 115 19.90 19.86 0.49
N GLY A 116 19.98 18.93 1.45
CA GLY A 116 19.03 18.84 2.56
C GLY A 116 18.95 20.12 3.40
N LYS A 117 19.98 20.98 3.40
CA LYS A 117 19.96 22.27 4.12
C LYS A 117 18.91 23.24 3.58
N TYR A 118 18.47 23.07 2.33
CA TYR A 118 17.46 23.95 1.73
C TYR A 118 16.03 23.65 2.19
N ILE A 119 15.78 22.50 2.84
CA ILE A 119 14.48 22.16 3.43
C ILE A 119 14.01 23.25 4.40
N LYS A 120 14.92 23.95 5.07
CA LYS A 120 14.60 25.07 5.97
C LYS A 120 13.90 26.26 5.28
N TYR A 121 13.99 26.36 3.96
CA TYR A 121 13.33 27.42 3.17
C TYR A 121 11.92 27.03 2.74
N ILE A 122 11.51 25.78 2.95
CA ILE A 122 10.13 25.36 2.69
C ILE A 122 9.23 26.07 3.71
N PRO A 123 8.26 26.89 3.28
CA PRO A 123 7.37 27.58 4.20
C PRO A 123 6.57 26.59 5.04
N TYR A 124 6.39 26.91 6.32
CA TYR A 124 5.54 26.11 7.23
C TYR A 124 4.14 25.80 6.66
N PRO A 125 3.45 26.73 5.96
CA PRO A 125 2.16 26.43 5.33
C PRO A 125 2.21 25.27 4.31
N VAL A 126 3.32 25.08 3.60
CA VAL A 126 3.48 23.98 2.62
C VAL A 126 3.57 22.64 3.35
N VAL A 127 4.41 22.57 4.40
CA VAL A 127 4.57 21.34 5.19
C VAL A 127 3.28 21.00 5.92
N SER A 128 2.64 21.99 6.55
CA SER A 128 1.36 21.81 7.24
C SER A 128 0.27 21.37 6.27
N GLY A 129 0.14 22.03 5.11
CA GLY A 129 -0.84 21.68 4.09
C GLY A 129 -0.66 20.25 3.56
N PHE A 130 0.58 19.85 3.30
CA PHE A 130 0.91 18.49 2.88
C PHE A 130 0.54 17.44 3.94
N MET A 131 0.90 17.67 5.21
CA MET A 131 0.54 16.76 6.30
C MET A 131 -0.97 16.66 6.53
N THR A 132 -1.69 17.79 6.47
CA THR A 132 -3.15 17.81 6.56
C THR A 132 -3.80 17.06 5.40
N ALA A 133 -3.32 17.26 4.17
CA ALA A 133 -3.80 16.54 2.99
C ALA A 133 -3.62 15.02 3.13
N ILE A 134 -2.45 14.56 3.59
CA ILE A 134 -2.23 13.13 3.89
C ILE A 134 -3.21 12.63 4.93
N GLY A 135 -3.43 13.39 6.01
CA GLY A 135 -4.41 13.04 7.05
C GLY A 135 -5.82 12.87 6.50
N VAL A 136 -6.27 13.79 5.64
CA VAL A 136 -7.58 13.72 4.96
C VAL A 136 -7.65 12.52 4.00
N ILE A 137 -6.60 12.29 3.21
CA ILE A 137 -6.52 11.13 2.30
C ILE A 137 -6.68 9.83 3.09
N ILE A 138 -5.95 9.68 4.20
CA ILE A 138 -6.05 8.51 5.07
C ILE A 138 -7.48 8.39 5.62
N LEU A 139 -8.04 9.45 6.20
CA LEU A 139 -9.40 9.41 6.74
C LEU A 139 -10.42 8.96 5.70
N VAL A 140 -10.42 9.55 4.50
CA VAL A 140 -11.37 9.23 3.44
C VAL A 140 -11.18 7.80 2.93
N THR A 141 -9.94 7.39 2.65
CA THR A 141 -9.67 6.04 2.13
C THR A 141 -9.94 4.94 3.14
N GLN A 142 -9.93 5.25 4.44
CA GLN A 142 -10.30 4.29 5.49
C GLN A 142 -11.82 4.21 5.74
N ILE A 143 -12.65 5.08 5.16
CA ILE A 143 -14.11 5.01 5.32
C ILE A 143 -14.66 3.67 4.83
N LEU A 144 -14.31 3.26 3.60
CA LEU A 144 -14.82 2.02 2.99
C LEU A 144 -14.49 0.77 3.82
N PRO A 145 -13.23 0.48 4.18
CA PRO A 145 -12.93 -0.67 5.04
C PRO A 145 -13.50 -0.51 6.46
N SER A 146 -13.66 0.70 6.98
CA SER A 146 -14.25 0.90 8.32
C SER A 146 -15.73 0.53 8.40
N ILE A 147 -16.45 0.55 7.27
CA ILE A 147 -17.84 0.09 7.17
C ILE A 147 -17.94 -1.33 6.59
N GLY A 148 -16.79 -1.99 6.40
CA GLY A 148 -16.63 -3.33 5.83
C GLY A 148 -17.14 -3.46 4.39
N TYR A 149 -16.98 -2.41 3.60
CA TYR A 149 -17.30 -2.44 2.18
C TYR A 149 -16.03 -2.64 1.35
N TYR A 150 -15.96 -3.77 0.64
CA TYR A 150 -14.87 -4.11 -0.25
C TYR A 150 -15.36 -4.08 -1.71
N PRO A 151 -14.89 -3.13 -2.54
CA PRO A 151 -15.33 -2.99 -3.94
C PRO A 151 -15.15 -4.26 -4.79
N LYS A 152 -14.19 -5.12 -4.45
CA LYS A 152 -13.95 -6.41 -5.11
C LYS A 152 -15.04 -7.46 -4.84
N GLU A 153 -15.77 -7.30 -3.75
CA GLU A 153 -16.79 -8.24 -3.29
C GLU A 153 -18.20 -7.80 -3.68
N ASP A 154 -18.37 -6.53 -4.08
CA ASP A 154 -19.64 -6.00 -4.61
C ASP A 154 -19.86 -6.49 -6.05
N VAL A 155 -20.61 -7.58 -6.19
CA VAL A 155 -20.92 -8.21 -7.48
C VAL A 155 -21.56 -7.24 -8.47
N GLU A 156 -22.45 -6.34 -8.02
CA GLU A 156 -23.10 -5.37 -8.90
C GLU A 156 -22.11 -4.32 -9.41
N PHE A 157 -21.19 -3.87 -8.56
CA PHE A 157 -20.13 -2.96 -8.96
C PHE A 157 -19.12 -3.61 -9.89
N VAL A 158 -18.65 -4.82 -9.55
CA VAL A 158 -17.69 -5.60 -10.36
C VAL A 158 -18.24 -5.90 -11.75
N ASN A 159 -19.52 -6.26 -11.85
CA ASN A 159 -20.15 -6.56 -13.14
C ASN A 159 -20.13 -5.39 -14.13
N GLN A 160 -20.02 -4.14 -13.67
CA GLN A 160 -19.92 -2.96 -14.55
C GLN A 160 -18.58 -2.89 -15.29
N PHE A 161 -17.55 -3.56 -14.76
CA PHE A 161 -16.21 -3.59 -15.35
C PHE A 161 -15.99 -4.78 -16.28
N LYS A 162 -16.91 -5.75 -16.35
CA LYS A 162 -16.77 -6.94 -17.22
C LYS A 162 -16.43 -6.61 -18.69
N PRO A 163 -17.10 -5.65 -19.36
CA PRO A 163 -16.76 -5.33 -20.75
C PRO A 163 -15.34 -4.79 -20.91
N HIS A 164 -14.88 -3.95 -19.97
CA HIS A 164 -13.52 -3.42 -19.99
C HIS A 164 -12.48 -4.50 -19.63
N ALA A 165 -12.84 -5.43 -18.73
CA ALA A 165 -11.98 -6.57 -18.41
C ALA A 165 -11.77 -7.48 -19.63
N GLU A 166 -12.83 -7.76 -20.39
CA GLU A 166 -12.74 -8.53 -21.64
C GLU A 166 -11.85 -7.83 -22.67
N GLU A 167 -11.97 -6.50 -22.82
CA GLU A 167 -11.10 -5.70 -23.68
C GLU A 167 -9.63 -5.81 -23.27
N ILE A 168 -9.31 -5.64 -21.99
CA ILE A 168 -7.94 -5.73 -21.47
C ILE A 168 -7.38 -7.14 -21.64
N ILE A 169 -8.17 -8.17 -21.37
CA ILE A 169 -7.74 -9.56 -21.56
C ILE A 169 -7.42 -9.82 -23.03
N LEU A 170 -8.27 -9.34 -23.95
CA LEU A 170 -8.02 -9.47 -25.37
C LEU A 170 -6.76 -8.72 -25.78
N ASP A 171 -6.58 -7.48 -25.34
CA ASP A 171 -5.39 -6.68 -25.64
C ASP A 171 -4.10 -7.34 -25.13
N ASN A 172 -4.14 -7.95 -23.93
CA ASN A 172 -3.02 -8.72 -23.40
C ASN A 172 -2.71 -9.95 -24.26
N ILE A 173 -3.72 -10.69 -24.74
CA ILE A 173 -3.51 -11.80 -25.69
C ILE A 173 -2.80 -11.33 -26.95
N LEU A 174 -3.22 -10.19 -27.50
CA LEU A 174 -2.61 -9.60 -28.70
C LEU A 174 -1.15 -9.17 -28.45
N HIS A 175 -0.87 -8.60 -27.27
CA HIS A 175 0.49 -8.24 -26.87
C HIS A 175 1.39 -9.47 -26.69
N ASP A 176 0.89 -10.55 -26.08
CA ASP A 176 1.63 -11.80 -25.91
C ASP A 176 1.94 -12.44 -27.28
N GLU A 177 0.97 -12.47 -28.19
CA GLU A 177 1.17 -12.97 -29.56
C GLU A 177 2.22 -12.16 -30.32
N MET A 178 2.18 -10.84 -30.21
CA MET A 178 3.21 -9.96 -30.78
C MET A 178 4.60 -10.26 -30.18
N GLY A 179 4.70 -10.47 -28.86
CA GLY A 179 5.95 -10.82 -28.17
C GLY A 179 6.53 -12.16 -28.62
N GLU A 180 5.68 -13.11 -29.02
CA GLU A 180 6.06 -14.40 -29.61
C GLU A 180 6.34 -14.33 -31.12
N GLY A 181 6.20 -13.15 -31.74
CA GLY A 181 6.40 -12.95 -33.18
C GLY A 181 5.24 -13.46 -34.05
N ILE A 182 4.07 -13.70 -33.45
CA ILE A 182 2.87 -14.15 -34.15
C ILE A 182 2.19 -12.93 -34.79
N LEU A 183 2.02 -12.96 -36.11
CA LEU A 183 1.31 -11.93 -36.84
C LEU A 183 -0.20 -12.11 -36.66
N VAL A 184 -0.78 -11.41 -35.69
CA VAL A 184 -2.20 -11.48 -35.31
C VAL A 184 -3.15 -11.43 -36.52
N LEU A 185 -2.93 -10.47 -37.44
CA LEU A 185 -3.80 -10.30 -38.61
C LEU A 185 -3.69 -11.45 -39.62
N GLU A 186 -2.57 -12.18 -39.62
CA GLU A 186 -2.36 -13.35 -40.49
C GLU A 186 -2.84 -14.65 -39.84
N ASN A 187 -2.72 -14.75 -38.51
CA ASN A 187 -3.08 -15.95 -37.75
C ASN A 187 -4.07 -15.66 -36.60
N PHE A 188 -5.19 -15.02 -36.93
CA PHE A 188 -6.26 -14.73 -35.97
C PHE A 188 -6.88 -15.99 -35.33
N LYS A 189 -6.62 -17.18 -35.89
CA LYS A 189 -7.03 -18.46 -35.30
C LYS A 189 -6.35 -18.72 -33.96
N GLU A 190 -5.10 -18.29 -33.79
CA GLU A 190 -4.41 -18.43 -32.51
C GLU A 190 -5.05 -17.52 -31.45
N THR A 191 -5.43 -16.30 -31.81
CA THR A 191 -6.14 -15.37 -30.92
C THR A 191 -7.46 -15.97 -30.45
N ILE A 192 -8.24 -16.57 -31.36
CA ILE A 192 -9.48 -17.27 -31.00
C ILE A 192 -9.21 -18.44 -30.05
N LYS A 193 -8.16 -19.23 -30.33
CA LYS A 193 -7.79 -20.38 -29.49
C LYS A 193 -7.37 -19.94 -28.09
N ARG A 194 -6.57 -18.89 -27.96
CA ARG A 194 -6.19 -18.30 -26.66
C ARG A 194 -7.40 -17.74 -25.93
N ALA A 195 -8.27 -17.01 -26.62
CA ALA A 195 -9.51 -16.47 -26.05
C ALA A 195 -10.46 -17.59 -25.55
N GLN A 196 -10.50 -18.75 -26.21
CA GLN A 196 -11.28 -19.91 -25.76
C GLN A 196 -10.78 -20.54 -24.46
N HIS A 197 -9.51 -20.32 -24.09
CA HIS A 197 -8.95 -20.78 -22.83
C HIS A 197 -9.25 -19.83 -21.66
N ILE A 198 -9.73 -18.61 -21.94
CA ILE A 198 -10.12 -17.66 -20.90
C ILE A 198 -11.41 -18.14 -20.22
N THR A 199 -11.35 -18.23 -18.90
CA THR A 199 -12.50 -18.66 -18.09
C THR A 199 -13.28 -17.47 -17.57
N GLU A 200 -14.55 -17.68 -17.18
CA GLU A 200 -15.32 -16.65 -16.47
C GLU A 200 -14.64 -16.19 -15.18
N ALA A 201 -13.85 -17.06 -14.54
CA ALA A 201 -13.10 -16.73 -13.34
C ALA A 201 -11.97 -15.73 -13.63
N ASP A 202 -11.33 -15.82 -14.80
CA ASP A 202 -10.29 -14.86 -15.22
C ASP A 202 -10.89 -13.49 -15.50
N ILE A 203 -12.02 -13.45 -16.21
CA ILE A 203 -12.77 -12.20 -16.48
C ILE A 203 -13.23 -11.58 -15.16
N LEU A 204 -13.73 -12.38 -14.23
CA LEU A 204 -14.17 -11.90 -12.92
C LEU A 204 -13.00 -11.35 -12.10
N LYS A 205 -11.86 -12.03 -12.09
CA LYS A 205 -10.66 -11.58 -11.37
C LYS A 205 -10.12 -10.25 -11.93
N GLU A 206 -10.12 -10.09 -13.25
CA GLU A 206 -9.72 -8.84 -13.89
C GLU A 206 -10.74 -7.73 -13.58
N SER A 207 -12.03 -8.02 -13.68
CA SER A 207 -13.12 -7.09 -13.32
C SER A 207 -13.01 -6.63 -11.86
N GLN A 208 -12.68 -7.53 -10.92
CA GLN A 208 -12.45 -7.19 -9.52
C GLN A 208 -11.23 -6.27 -9.34
N THR A 209 -10.18 -6.48 -10.12
CA THR A 209 -8.98 -5.64 -10.09
C THR A 209 -9.29 -4.23 -10.59
N LEU A 210 -10.05 -4.10 -11.67
CA LEU A 210 -10.54 -2.82 -12.20
C LEU A 210 -11.47 -2.11 -11.21
N ALA A 211 -12.43 -2.82 -10.63
CA ALA A 211 -13.35 -2.28 -9.62
C ALA A 211 -12.58 -1.74 -8.41
N SER A 212 -11.60 -2.49 -7.91
CA SER A 212 -10.73 -2.05 -6.81
C SER A 212 -9.90 -0.82 -7.17
N THR A 213 -9.42 -0.74 -8.41
CA THR A 213 -8.61 0.38 -8.88
C THR A 213 -9.47 1.63 -9.02
N ALA A 214 -10.68 1.51 -9.59
CA ALA A 214 -11.64 2.59 -9.72
C ALA A 214 -12.11 3.14 -8.36
N ALA A 215 -12.25 2.27 -7.36
CA ALA A 215 -12.63 2.66 -6.01
C ALA A 215 -11.45 3.17 -5.14
N SER A 216 -10.22 3.10 -5.65
CA SER A 216 -9.02 3.52 -4.92
C SER A 216 -8.87 5.04 -4.85
N GLY A 217 -8.08 5.51 -3.87
CA GLY A 217 -7.84 6.92 -3.65
C GLY A 217 -9.05 7.69 -3.10
N VAL A 218 -8.91 9.01 -2.97
CA VAL A 218 -9.95 9.88 -2.36
C VAL A 218 -11.19 9.98 -3.24
N LEU A 219 -11.01 10.22 -4.53
CA LEU A 219 -12.12 10.38 -5.47
C LEU A 219 -12.92 9.08 -5.63
N GLY A 220 -12.23 7.94 -5.79
CA GLY A 220 -12.86 6.63 -5.87
C GLY A 220 -13.65 6.29 -4.60
N ALA A 221 -13.06 6.52 -3.42
CA ALA A 221 -13.74 6.30 -2.15
C ALA A 221 -15.02 7.13 -2.00
N ILE A 222 -14.99 8.43 -2.38
CA ILE A 222 -16.18 9.30 -2.33
C ILE A 222 -17.24 8.86 -3.35
N HIS A 223 -16.83 8.48 -4.55
CA HIS A 223 -17.77 8.08 -5.61
C HIS A 223 -18.52 6.80 -5.27
N VAL A 224 -17.84 5.84 -4.62
CA VAL A 224 -18.42 4.55 -4.25
C VAL A 224 -19.12 4.60 -2.89
N LEU A 225 -18.90 5.64 -2.08
CA LEU A 225 -19.50 5.82 -0.75
C LEU A 225 -21.03 5.62 -0.71
N PRO A 226 -21.84 6.13 -1.66
CA PRO A 226 -23.29 5.91 -1.65
C PRO A 226 -23.69 4.44 -1.75
N ARG A 227 -22.91 3.62 -2.47
CA ARG A 227 -23.11 2.16 -2.52
C ARG A 227 -22.67 1.52 -1.21
N ALA A 228 -21.52 1.94 -0.70
CA ALA A 228 -20.96 1.41 0.52
C ALA A 228 -21.89 1.61 1.73
N ILE A 229 -22.57 2.76 1.82
CA ILE A 229 -23.58 3.04 2.87
C ILE A 229 -24.80 2.10 2.78
N ARG A 230 -25.13 1.60 1.58
CA ARG A 230 -26.23 0.64 1.41
C ARG A 230 -25.81 -0.79 1.79
N ASN A 231 -24.54 -1.11 1.60
CA ASN A 231 -23.97 -2.45 1.79
C ASN A 231 -22.99 -2.47 2.98
N ILE A 232 -23.43 -2.02 4.16
CA ILE A 232 -22.60 -1.98 5.36
C ILE A 232 -22.49 -3.38 5.98
N ASN A 233 -21.25 -3.81 6.25
CA ASN A 233 -21.00 -4.95 7.11
C ASN A 233 -20.94 -4.48 8.58
N TRP A 234 -22.01 -4.76 9.32
CA TRP A 234 -22.16 -4.32 10.71
C TRP A 234 -21.11 -4.90 11.65
N LEU A 235 -20.63 -6.12 11.40
CA LEU A 235 -19.60 -6.74 12.23
C LEU A 235 -18.30 -5.93 12.14
N GLU A 236 -17.85 -5.63 10.92
CA GLU A 236 -16.63 -4.87 10.68
C GLU A 236 -16.76 -3.42 11.16
N LEU A 237 -17.92 -2.80 10.96
CA LEU A 237 -18.20 -1.48 11.50
C LEU A 237 -18.08 -1.44 13.03
N LEU A 238 -18.66 -2.42 13.73
CA LEU A 238 -18.56 -2.52 15.19
C LEU A 238 -17.13 -2.81 15.65
N LEU A 239 -16.38 -3.64 14.92
CA LEU A 239 -14.97 -3.89 15.21
C LEU A 239 -14.13 -2.61 15.02
N ALA A 240 -14.37 -1.84 13.96
CA ALA A 240 -13.70 -0.57 13.71
C ALA A 240 -14.01 0.47 14.80
N LEU A 241 -15.29 0.66 15.13
CA LEU A 241 -15.73 1.56 16.21
C LEU A 241 -15.19 1.12 17.58
N GLY A 242 -15.20 -0.19 17.86
CA GLY A 242 -14.61 -0.77 19.06
C GLY A 242 -13.12 -0.52 19.16
N THR A 243 -12.38 -0.65 18.05
CA THR A 243 -10.95 -0.34 17.96
C THR A 243 -10.70 1.12 18.33
N ILE A 244 -11.46 2.05 17.74
CA ILE A 244 -11.38 3.49 18.05
C ILE A 244 -11.69 3.74 19.53
N PHE A 245 -12.76 3.13 20.04
CA PHE A 245 -13.16 3.27 21.44
C PHE A 245 -12.06 2.79 22.40
N ILE A 246 -11.41 1.66 22.13
CA ILE A 246 -10.28 1.19 22.94
C ILE A 246 -9.10 2.16 22.84
N ILE A 247 -8.71 2.58 21.63
CA ILE A 247 -7.55 3.46 21.43
C ILE A 247 -7.67 4.76 22.24
N TYR A 248 -8.86 5.36 22.28
CA TYR A 248 -9.10 6.62 23.00
C TYR A 248 -9.54 6.42 24.46
N GLY A 249 -10.35 5.41 24.75
CA GLY A 249 -10.91 5.14 26.06
C GLY A 249 -9.93 4.43 27.00
N PHE A 250 -9.16 3.46 26.51
CA PHE A 250 -8.26 2.65 27.35
C PHE A 250 -7.13 3.47 27.98
N LYS A 251 -6.76 4.59 27.36
CA LYS A 251 -5.79 5.57 27.92
C LYS A 251 -6.24 6.15 29.26
N ARG A 252 -7.55 6.11 29.58
CA ARG A 252 -8.09 6.52 30.89
C ARG A 252 -7.95 5.45 31.98
N ILE A 253 -7.80 4.18 31.59
CA ILE A 253 -7.63 3.05 32.51
C ILE A 253 -6.16 2.92 32.91
N THR A 254 -5.27 2.88 31.92
CA THR A 254 -3.82 2.81 32.15
C THR A 254 -3.03 3.52 31.05
N LYS A 255 -1.87 4.07 31.44
CA LYS A 255 -0.88 4.64 30.53
C LYS A 255 0.32 3.71 30.33
N ALA A 256 0.40 2.61 31.07
CA ALA A 256 1.53 1.69 31.04
C ALA A 256 1.52 0.77 29.83
N ILE A 257 0.33 0.42 29.32
CA ILE A 257 0.15 -0.46 28.16
C ILE A 257 -0.33 0.38 26.97
N PRO A 258 0.30 0.26 25.79
CA PRO A 258 -0.16 0.96 24.59
C PRO A 258 -1.60 0.56 24.23
N SER A 259 -2.51 1.55 24.16
CA SER A 259 -3.91 1.29 23.84
C SER A 259 -4.11 0.69 22.44
N THR A 260 -3.21 0.98 21.50
CA THR A 260 -3.18 0.37 20.17
C THR A 260 -2.94 -1.14 20.22
N LEU A 261 -2.05 -1.60 21.10
CA LEU A 261 -1.74 -3.02 21.27
C LEU A 261 -2.92 -3.78 21.89
N VAL A 262 -3.59 -3.15 22.87
CA VAL A 262 -4.81 -3.70 23.47
C VAL A 262 -5.93 -3.79 22.43
N ALA A 263 -6.14 -2.73 21.66
CA ALA A 263 -7.15 -2.72 20.61
C ALA A 263 -6.90 -3.84 19.59
N LEU A 264 -5.65 -4.01 19.15
CA LEU A 264 -5.26 -5.05 18.21
C LEU A 264 -5.55 -6.45 18.77
N LEU A 265 -5.10 -6.76 19.99
CA LEU A 265 -5.29 -8.09 20.58
C LEU A 265 -6.77 -8.40 20.86
N VAL A 266 -7.49 -7.45 21.46
CA VAL A 266 -8.90 -7.63 21.83
C VAL A 266 -9.76 -7.77 20.58
N MET A 267 -9.63 -6.87 19.61
CA MET A 267 -10.47 -6.88 18.41
C MET A 267 -10.13 -8.06 17.49
N SER A 268 -8.87 -8.48 17.42
CA SER A 268 -8.50 -9.71 16.71
C SER A 268 -9.11 -10.94 17.37
N GLY A 269 -9.08 -11.03 18.71
CA GLY A 269 -9.71 -12.12 19.45
C GLY A 269 -11.23 -12.18 19.23
N ILE A 270 -11.89 -11.02 19.26
CA ILE A 270 -13.32 -10.90 18.93
C ILE A 270 -13.57 -11.37 17.50
N ALA A 271 -12.83 -10.85 16.52
CA ALA A 271 -13.01 -11.19 15.11
C ALA A 271 -12.85 -12.70 14.83
N VAL A 272 -11.92 -13.38 15.52
CA VAL A 272 -11.75 -14.84 15.41
C VAL A 272 -12.93 -15.60 16.04
N GLY A 273 -13.49 -15.10 17.14
CA GLY A 273 -14.63 -15.75 17.80
C GLY A 273 -15.97 -15.60 17.07
N PHE A 274 -16.09 -14.61 16.18
CA PHE A 274 -17.27 -14.36 15.35
C PHE A 274 -17.16 -14.91 13.91
N LYS A 275 -15.99 -15.46 13.53
CA LYS A 275 -15.80 -16.21 12.29
C LYS A 275 -16.32 -17.63 12.43
#